data_AF-A0A0P0CQL1-F1
#
_entry.id   AF-A0A0P0CQL1-F1
#
_cell.length_a   1.000
_cell.length_b   1.000
_cell.length_c   1.000
_cell.angle_alpha   90.00
_cell.angle_beta   90.00
_cell.angle_gamma   90.00
#
_symmetry.space_group_name_H-M   'P 1'
#
loop_
_entity.id
_entity.type
_entity.pdbx_description
1 polymer ?
#
loop_
_entity_poly.entity_id
_entity_poly.type
_entity_poly.pdbx_seq_one_letter_code
_entity_poly.pdbx_strand_id
1 'polypeptide(L)'
;MQTQELMNTVTFSTLKQLMDDLECDAHDNPDAIYEIRNQCEKVLDLIQHLQFSDNSAHVQLATKQALQYIHSALSAAEVYTASLHSIDRKEDMMDICGPAHAGLEIILNLNQN
;
A
#
# COMPACT_ATOMS: atom_id res chain seq x y z
N MET A 1 14.37 -23.91 0.99
CA MET A 1 14.76 -22.72 0.21
C MET A 1 13.86 -22.51 -1.00
N GLN A 2 13.62 -23.50 -1.88
CA GLN A 2 12.74 -23.34 -3.07
C GLN A 2 11.30 -22.84 -2.78
N THR A 3 10.74 -23.14 -1.61
CA THR A 3 9.40 -22.69 -1.22
C THR A 3 9.32 -21.20 -0.87
N GLN A 4 10.41 -20.61 -0.37
CA GLN A 4 10.42 -19.22 0.11
C GLN A 4 10.54 -18.24 -1.06
N GLU A 5 11.39 -18.54 -2.05
CA GLU A 5 11.52 -17.73 -3.28
C GLU A 5 10.23 -17.74 -4.09
N LEU A 6 9.54 -18.89 -4.15
CA LEU A 6 8.25 -19.00 -4.81
C LEU A 6 7.18 -18.17 -4.09
N MET A 7 7.13 -18.20 -2.75
CA MET A 7 6.20 -17.39 -1.97
C MET A 7 6.43 -15.90 -2.17
N ASN A 8 7.69 -15.43 -2.09
CA ASN A 8 8.00 -14.02 -2.35
C ASN A 8 7.66 -13.60 -3.78
N THR A 9 7.91 -14.43 -4.79
CA THR A 9 7.56 -14.14 -6.19
C THR A 9 6.05 -13.91 -6.35
N VAL A 10 5.23 -14.75 -5.72
CA VAL A 10 3.77 -14.60 -5.72
C VAL A 10 3.36 -13.34 -4.96
N THR A 11 3.97 -13.07 -3.81
CA THR A 11 3.70 -11.86 -3.01
C THR A 11 4.03 -10.60 -3.80
N PHE A 12 5.20 -10.50 -4.42
CA PHE A 12 5.59 -9.34 -5.24
C PHE A 12 4.71 -9.17 -6.49
N SER A 13 4.32 -10.28 -7.14
CA SER A 13 3.37 -10.22 -8.26
C SER A 13 2.01 -9.67 -7.82
N THR A 14 1.55 -10.09 -6.64
CA THR A 14 0.29 -9.61 -6.05
C THR A 14 0.38 -8.14 -5.65
N LEU A 15 1.49 -7.71 -5.03
CA LEU A 15 1.73 -6.31 -4.68
C LEU A 15 1.77 -5.42 -5.92
N LYS A 16 2.36 -5.90 -7.02
CA LYS A 16 2.38 -5.17 -8.29
C LYS A 16 0.97 -5.02 -8.86
N GLN A 17 0.20 -6.10 -8.88
CA GLN A 17 -1.20 -6.03 -9.33
C GLN A 17 -2.01 -5.05 -8.47
N LEU A 18 -1.85 -5.07 -7.14
CA LEU A 18 -2.52 -4.11 -6.26
C LEU A 18 -2.13 -2.65 -6.56
N MET A 19 -0.87 -2.40 -6.93
CA MET A 19 -0.43 -1.07 -7.35
C MET A 19 -1.08 -0.63 -8.66
N ASP A 20 -1.24 -1.55 -9.61
CA ASP A 20 -1.88 -1.29 -10.90
C ASP A 20 -3.41 -1.11 -10.77
N ASP A 21 -4.02 -1.74 -9.75
CA ASP A 21 -5.47 -1.72 -9.45
C ASP A 21 -5.89 -0.56 -8.52
N LEU A 22 -4.96 0.31 -8.10
CA LEU A 22 -5.29 1.51 -7.31
C LEU A 22 -6.03 2.53 -8.19
N GLU A 23 -7.37 2.55 -8.12
CA GLU A 23 -8.23 3.46 -8.88
C GLU A 23 -8.27 4.89 -8.29
N CYS A 24 -7.16 5.61 -8.42
CA CYS A 24 -6.99 6.95 -7.83
C CYS A 24 -7.79 8.08 -8.50
N ASP A 25 -8.36 7.83 -9.68
CA ASP A 25 -9.15 8.82 -10.42
C ASP A 25 -10.65 8.80 -10.02
N ALA A 26 -11.06 7.90 -9.12
CA ALA A 26 -12.46 7.71 -8.72
C ALA A 26 -12.92 8.68 -7.59
N HIS A 27 -12.57 9.97 -7.70
CA HIS A 27 -12.73 11.00 -6.64
C HIS A 27 -14.14 11.12 -6.05
N ASP A 28 -15.19 10.83 -6.83
CA ASP A 28 -16.59 10.98 -6.42
C ASP A 28 -17.26 9.67 -5.99
N ASN A 29 -16.51 8.56 -5.93
CA ASN A 29 -17.05 7.26 -5.56
C ASN A 29 -16.60 6.87 -4.13
N PRO A 30 -17.48 6.94 -3.12
CA PRO A 30 -17.16 6.46 -1.77
C PRO A 30 -16.73 4.99 -1.75
N ASP A 31 -17.28 4.16 -2.65
CA ASP A 31 -16.92 2.75 -2.74
C ASP A 31 -15.46 2.56 -3.19
N ALA A 32 -14.91 3.50 -3.97
CA ALA A 32 -13.50 3.47 -4.37
C ALA A 32 -12.56 3.67 -3.17
N ILE A 33 -12.96 4.51 -2.20
CA ILE A 33 -12.18 4.71 -0.97
C ILE A 33 -12.15 3.44 -0.12
N TYR A 34 -13.30 2.76 0.00
CA TYR A 34 -13.37 1.47 0.69
C TYR A 34 -12.51 0.41 -0.01
N GLU A 35 -12.51 0.39 -1.33
CA GLU A 35 -11.67 -0.54 -2.10
C GLU A 35 -10.18 -0.25 -1.91
N ILE A 36 -9.75 1.01 -2.07
CA ILE A 36 -8.35 1.43 -1.84
C ILE A 36 -7.91 1.10 -0.41
N ARG A 37 -8.78 1.30 0.57
CA ARG A 37 -8.49 0.92 1.97
C ARG A 37 -8.28 -0.59 2.10
N ASN A 38 -9.18 -1.42 1.54
CA ASN A 38 -9.05 -2.88 1.56
C ASN A 38 -7.75 -3.33 0.87
N GLN A 39 -7.39 -2.69 -0.24
CA GLN A 39 -6.13 -2.93 -0.93
C GLN A 39 -4.93 -2.58 -0.04
N CYS A 40 -4.95 -1.43 0.65
CA CYS A 40 -3.89 -1.04 1.59
C CYS A 40 -3.76 -2.02 2.77
N GLU A 41 -4.87 -2.50 3.34
CA GLU A 41 -4.85 -3.52 4.39
C GLU A 41 -4.23 -4.84 3.88
N LYS A 42 -4.57 -5.24 2.65
CA LYS A 42 -3.97 -6.41 1.99
C LYS A 42 -2.48 -6.22 1.71
N VAL A 43 -2.05 -5.01 1.34
CA VAL A 43 -0.62 -4.68 1.18
C VAL A 43 0.13 -4.85 2.50
N LEU A 44 -0.40 -4.36 3.62
CA LEU A 44 0.22 -4.54 4.93
C LEU A 44 0.40 -6.02 5.29
N ASP A 45 -0.65 -6.83 5.06
CA ASP A 45 -0.59 -8.28 5.29
C ASP A 45 0.49 -8.94 4.43
N LEU A 46 0.55 -8.63 3.13
CA LEU A 46 1.56 -9.16 2.22
C LEU A 46 2.99 -8.76 2.62
N ILE A 47 3.21 -7.50 3.03
CA ILE A 47 4.53 -7.03 3.47
C ILE A 47 4.98 -7.77 4.74
N GLN A 48 4.08 -8.02 5.69
CA GLN A 48 4.42 -8.76 6.92
C GLN A 48 4.85 -10.20 6.65
N HIS A 49 4.37 -10.80 5.56
CA HIS A 49 4.70 -12.16 5.16
C HIS A 49 5.91 -12.24 4.21
N LEU A 50 6.48 -11.11 3.76
CA LEU A 50 7.71 -11.11 2.97
C LEU A 50 8.89 -11.62 3.82
N GLN A 51 9.62 -12.59 3.27
CA GLN A 51 10.81 -13.12 3.91
C GLN A 51 12.05 -12.80 3.07
N PHE A 52 12.74 -11.73 3.43
CA PHE A 52 13.99 -11.35 2.77
C PHE A 52 15.14 -12.29 3.18
N SER A 53 15.90 -12.75 2.20
CA SER A 53 17.12 -13.54 2.42
C SER A 53 18.26 -12.69 2.99
N ASP A 54 18.28 -11.40 2.66
CA ASP A 54 19.18 -10.39 3.21
C ASP A 54 18.39 -9.43 4.10
N ASN A 55 18.80 -9.31 5.36
CA ASN A 55 18.21 -8.39 6.33
C ASN A 55 19.07 -7.13 6.51
N SER A 56 19.63 -6.63 5.40
CA SER A 56 20.47 -5.43 5.40
C SER A 56 19.71 -4.20 5.92
N ALA A 57 20.47 -3.22 6.40
CA ALA A 57 19.89 -1.95 6.88
C ALA A 57 19.04 -1.26 5.80
N HIS A 58 19.39 -1.45 4.52
CA HIS A 58 18.61 -0.95 3.40
C HIS A 58 17.22 -1.61 3.31
N VAL A 59 17.17 -2.95 3.33
CA VAL A 59 15.90 -3.71 3.29
C VAL A 59 15.00 -3.35 4.48
N GLN A 60 15.57 -3.26 5.69
CA GLN A 60 14.83 -2.87 6.90
C GLN A 60 14.27 -1.44 6.79
N LEU A 61 15.09 -0.49 6.34
CA LEU A 61 14.68 0.91 6.22
C LEU A 61 13.60 1.07 5.15
N ALA A 62 13.78 0.48 3.97
CA ALA A 62 12.81 0.52 2.89
C ALA A 62 11.48 -0.13 3.30
N THR A 63 11.53 -1.30 3.94
CA THR A 63 10.31 -1.96 4.46
C THR A 63 9.59 -1.08 5.47
N LYS A 64 10.33 -0.46 6.41
CA LYS A 64 9.75 0.46 7.39
C LYS A 64 9.10 1.68 6.72
N GLN A 65 9.77 2.28 5.73
CA GLN A 65 9.23 3.42 4.98
C GLN A 65 7.98 3.03 4.19
N ALA A 66 7.99 1.89 3.51
CA ALA A 66 6.82 1.37 2.82
C ALA A 66 5.62 1.24 3.77
N LEU A 67 5.80 0.58 4.92
CA LEU A 67 4.75 0.45 5.93
C LEU A 67 4.24 1.81 6.43
N GLN A 68 5.13 2.79 6.66
CA GLN A 68 4.73 4.13 7.08
C GLN A 68 3.83 4.80 6.05
N TYR A 69 4.17 4.73 4.77
CA TYR A 69 3.36 5.31 3.70
C TYR A 69 2.00 4.62 3.55
N ILE A 70 1.94 3.28 3.65
CA ILE A 70 0.65 2.55 3.61
C ILE A 70 -0.22 2.90 4.84
N HIS A 71 0.37 3.03 6.02
CA HIS A 71 -0.37 3.50 7.20
C HIS A 71 -0.87 4.94 7.06
N SER A 72 -0.08 5.82 6.43
CA SER A 72 -0.54 7.18 6.11
C SER A 72 -1.75 7.15 5.16
N ALA A 73 -1.74 6.30 4.12
CA ALA A 73 -2.88 6.13 3.22
C ALA A 73 -4.14 5.65 3.98
N LEU A 74 -4.00 4.67 4.88
CA LEU A 74 -5.11 4.18 5.70
C LEU A 74 -5.68 5.26 6.61
N SER A 75 -4.81 6.03 7.28
CA SER A 75 -5.22 7.14 8.14
C SER A 75 -5.98 8.20 7.34
N ALA A 76 -5.50 8.52 6.13
CA ALA A 76 -6.17 9.44 5.21
C ALA A 76 -7.56 8.92 4.81
N ALA A 77 -7.67 7.63 4.49
CA ALA A 77 -8.96 7.01 4.13
C ALA A 77 -9.96 7.01 5.31
N GLU A 78 -9.49 6.82 6.55
CA GLU A 78 -10.32 6.94 7.76
C GLU A 78 -10.85 8.37 7.93
N VAL A 79 -9.99 9.38 7.72
CA VAL A 79 -10.40 10.80 7.78
C VAL A 79 -11.38 11.14 6.66
N TYR A 80 -11.14 10.66 5.44
CA TYR A 80 -12.03 10.85 4.30
C TYR A 80 -13.41 10.24 4.56
N THR A 81 -13.46 8.98 4.99
CA THR A 81 -14.73 8.30 5.29
C THR A 81 -15.50 8.95 6.43
N ALA A 82 -14.83 9.43 7.47
CA ALA A 82 -15.46 10.19 8.55
C ALA A 82 -15.99 11.57 8.09
N SER A 83 -15.40 12.16 7.06
CA SER A 83 -15.76 13.49 6.53
C SER A 83 -16.70 13.44 5.32
N LEU A 84 -17.12 12.26 4.85
CA LEU A 84 -18.04 12.06 3.69
C LEU A 84 -19.32 12.90 3.76
N HIS A 85 -19.83 13.17 4.97
CA HIS A 85 -21.05 13.94 5.22
C HIS A 85 -20.79 15.38 5.68
N SER A 86 -19.53 15.80 5.77
CA SER A 86 -19.15 17.17 6.16
C SER A 86 -19.02 18.08 4.94
N ILE A 87 -19.40 19.35 5.12
CA ILE A 87 -19.26 20.40 4.09
C ILE A 87 -17.78 20.80 3.90
N ASP A 88 -16.94 20.58 4.92
CA ASP A 88 -15.50 20.88 4.93
C ASP A 88 -14.66 19.60 4.72
N ARG A 89 -14.83 18.91 3.60
CA ARG A 89 -13.93 17.78 3.24
C ARG A 89 -12.48 18.28 3.27
N LYS A 90 -11.69 17.68 4.16
CA LYS A 90 -10.29 18.06 4.39
C LYS A 90 -9.29 17.29 3.54
N GLU A 91 -9.66 16.09 3.09
CA GLU A 91 -8.74 15.23 2.35
C GLU A 91 -9.31 14.92 0.96
N ASP A 92 -8.41 14.94 -0.02
CA ASP A 92 -8.67 14.50 -1.38
C ASP A 92 -8.20 13.05 -1.54
N MET A 93 -8.71 12.36 -2.56
CA MET A 93 -8.27 11.01 -2.94
C MET A 93 -6.75 10.92 -3.09
N MET A 94 -6.09 12.00 -3.52
CA MET A 94 -4.63 12.07 -3.65
C MET A 94 -3.88 11.97 -2.32
N ASP A 95 -4.48 12.38 -1.21
CA ASP A 95 -3.90 12.24 0.13
C ASP A 95 -3.87 10.76 0.59
N ILE A 96 -4.72 9.92 -0.02
CA ILE A 96 -4.76 8.46 0.19
C ILE A 96 -3.85 7.76 -0.82
N CYS A 97 -4.06 8.05 -2.10
CA CYS A 97 -3.40 7.39 -3.21
C CYS A 97 -1.91 7.68 -3.32
N GLY A 98 -1.49 8.93 -3.09
CA GLY A 98 -0.07 9.30 -3.15
C GLY A 98 0.78 8.45 -2.20
N PRO A 99 0.44 8.39 -0.90
CA PRO A 99 1.10 7.49 0.04
C PRO A 99 0.96 6.01 -0.32
N ALA A 100 -0.21 5.54 -0.78
CA ALA A 100 -0.39 4.13 -1.18
C ALA A 100 0.58 3.71 -2.30
N HIS A 101 0.67 4.51 -3.37
CA HIS A 101 1.62 4.29 -4.47
C HIS A 101 3.07 4.35 -4.00
N ALA A 102 3.44 5.36 -3.21
CA ALA A 102 4.81 5.48 -2.70
C ALA A 102 5.22 4.26 -1.86
N GLY A 103 4.33 3.76 -0.99
CA GLY A 103 4.59 2.58 -0.18
C GLY A 103 4.79 1.32 -1.03
N LEU A 104 3.94 1.12 -2.04
CA LEU A 104 4.03 0.01 -2.98
C LEU A 104 5.29 0.07 -3.86
N GLU A 105 5.65 1.25 -4.37
CA GLU A 105 6.84 1.44 -5.18
C GLU A 105 8.12 1.10 -4.39
N ILE A 106 8.21 1.56 -3.13
CA ILE A 106 9.35 1.26 -2.26
C ILE A 106 9.51 -0.24 -2.04
N ILE A 107 8.42 -0.95 -1.70
CA ILE A 107 8.51 -2.39 -1.44
C ILE A 107 8.80 -3.18 -2.72
N LEU A 108 8.19 -2.82 -3.86
CA LEU A 108 8.39 -3.51 -5.13
C LEU A 108 9.83 -3.38 -5.64
N ASN A 109 10.50 -2.25 -5.35
CA ASN A 109 11.91 -2.05 -5.69
C ASN A 109 12.86 -2.97 -4.91
N LEU A 110 12.43 -3.58 -3.80
CA LEU A 110 13.22 -4.58 -3.08
C LEU A 110 13.30 -5.93 -3.81
N ASN A 111 12.43 -6.19 -4.78
CA ASN A 111 12.47 -7.40 -5.62
C ASN A 111 13.45 -7.27 -6.81
N GLN A 112 13.98 -6.08 -7.07
CA GLN A 112 14.84 -5.80 -8.24
C GLN A 112 16.34 -5.85 -7.92
N ASN A 113 16.73 -6.15 -6.67
CA ASN A 113 18.12 -6.30 -6.21
C ASN A 113 18.44 -7.77 -5.91
#